data_AF-Q4CNT2-F1
#
_entry.id   AF-Q4CNT2-F1
#
_cell.length_a   1.000
_cell.length_b   1.000
_cell.length_c   1.000
_cell.angle_alpha   90.00
_cell.angle_beta   90.00
_cell.angle_gamma   90.00
#
_symmetry.space_group_name_H-M   'P 1'
#
loop_
_entity.id
_entity.type
_entity.pdbx_description
1 polymer ?
#
loop_
_entity_poly.entity_id
_entity_poly.type
_entity_poly.pdbx_seq_one_letter_code
_entity_poly.pdbx_strand_id
1 'polypeptide(L)'
;MYRESLFGVALAATLAELDSVCCLSEGQKEELWDIFDIAMERALAESPVTSQVRVFSPSPSIQERNNRMDGDGGGVAAAPAALSTKPTRMVFPANSLPQCSPTASLACCGVLDEGVTYPVYRVHDGMWTILLKDPTVEVKDGAGRSETIHLDYLKVHLRDVSFKEGVKTKATRKKRRR
;
A
#
# COMPACT_ATOMS: atom_id res chain seq x y z
N MET A 1 3.59 -3.10 -12.52
CA MET A 1 3.43 -2.57 -11.13
C MET A 1 4.26 -1.33 -10.93
N TYR A 2 5.57 -1.37 -11.22
CA TYR A 2 6.48 -0.25 -10.95
C TYR A 2 6.42 0.90 -11.97
N ARG A 3 5.73 0.72 -13.11
CA ARG A 3 5.53 1.78 -14.12
C ARG A 3 4.80 3.03 -13.57
N GLU A 4 4.01 2.88 -12.50
CA GLU A 4 3.34 4.01 -11.80
C GLU A 4 4.21 4.66 -10.71
N SER A 5 5.40 4.12 -10.43
CA SER A 5 6.34 4.74 -9.50
C SER A 5 6.95 6.01 -10.08
N LEU A 6 7.60 6.83 -9.24
CA LEU A 6 8.32 8.02 -9.70
C LEU A 6 9.33 7.69 -10.82
N PHE A 7 10.04 6.57 -10.74
CA PHE A 7 10.97 6.12 -11.77
C PHE A 7 10.26 5.71 -13.06
N GLY A 8 9.11 5.05 -12.95
CA GLY A 8 8.29 4.69 -14.10
C GLY A 8 7.74 5.94 -14.80
N VAL A 9 7.19 6.89 -14.04
CA VAL A 9 6.71 8.16 -14.59
C VAL A 9 7.85 8.95 -15.26
N ALA A 10 9.04 8.96 -14.66
CA ALA A 10 10.21 9.60 -15.26
C ALA A 10 10.60 8.94 -16.59
N LEU A 11 10.63 7.60 -16.65
CA LEU A 11 10.89 6.88 -17.91
C LEU A 11 9.82 7.19 -18.96
N ALA A 12 8.54 7.21 -18.58
CA ALA A 12 7.44 7.56 -19.48
C ALA A 12 7.62 8.96 -20.07
N ALA A 13 8.00 9.94 -19.24
CA ALA A 13 8.29 11.30 -19.68
C ALA A 13 9.48 11.34 -20.66
N THR A 14 10.57 10.65 -20.35
CA THR A 14 11.74 10.56 -21.26
C THR A 14 11.38 9.89 -22.59
N LEU A 15 10.60 8.82 -22.59
CA LEU A 15 10.15 8.17 -23.82
C LEU A 15 9.28 9.09 -24.67
N ALA A 16 8.43 9.91 -24.04
CA ALA A 16 7.62 10.90 -24.74
C ALA A 16 8.47 12.01 -25.36
N GLU A 17 9.52 12.46 -24.68
CA GLU A 17 10.47 13.45 -25.22
C GLU A 17 11.28 12.87 -26.40
N LEU A 18 11.77 11.63 -26.25
CA LEU A 18 12.54 10.93 -27.28
C LEU A 18 11.72 10.60 -28.53
N ASP A 19 10.40 10.51 -28.42
CA ASP A 19 9.51 10.24 -29.56
C ASP A 19 9.71 11.26 -30.68
N SER A 20 9.98 12.51 -30.30
CA SER A 20 10.24 13.61 -31.23
C SER A 20 11.65 13.61 -31.86
N VAL A 21 12.62 12.92 -31.25
CA VAL A 21 14.05 13.00 -31.63
C VAL A 21 14.56 11.70 -32.27
N CYS A 22 14.17 10.56 -31.73
CA CYS A 22 14.77 9.27 -32.05
C CYS A 22 13.88 8.35 -32.90
N CYS A 23 12.65 8.78 -33.23
CA CYS A 23 11.68 7.98 -34.01
C CYS A 23 11.56 6.54 -33.49
N LEU A 24 11.49 6.38 -32.16
CA LEU A 24 11.34 5.06 -31.54
C LEU A 24 10.00 4.46 -31.94
N SER A 25 10.04 3.25 -32.51
CA SER A 25 8.82 2.49 -32.75
C SER A 25 8.13 2.11 -31.44
N GLU A 26 6.81 1.95 -31.45
CA GLU A 26 6.05 1.48 -30.28
C GLU A 26 6.59 0.14 -29.73
N GLY A 27 7.08 -0.75 -30.61
CA GLY A 27 7.71 -2.00 -30.20
C GLY A 27 9.00 -1.80 -29.40
N GLN A 28 9.82 -0.82 -29.77
CA GLN A 28 11.04 -0.47 -29.01
C GLN A 28 10.71 0.18 -27.67
N LYS A 29 9.66 1.00 -27.61
CA LYS A 29 9.18 1.58 -26.34
C LYS A 29 8.73 0.47 -25.38
N GLU A 30 8.00 -0.54 -25.89
CA GLU A 30 7.57 -1.67 -25.05
C GLU A 30 8.76 -2.53 -24.60
N GLU A 31 9.76 -2.75 -25.46
CA GLU A 31 10.99 -3.46 -25.05
C GLU A 31 11.75 -2.72 -23.93
N LEU A 32 11.82 -1.39 -23.99
CA LEU A 32 12.40 -0.57 -22.91
C LEU A 32 11.61 -0.70 -21.60
N TRP A 33 10.29 -0.79 -21.70
CA TRP A 33 9.46 -1.04 -20.54
C TRP A 33 9.65 -2.44 -19.94
N ASP A 34 9.81 -3.48 -20.77
CA ASP A 34 10.11 -4.84 -20.31
C ASP A 34 11.47 -4.88 -19.58
N ILE A 35 12.48 -4.17 -20.12
CA ILE A 35 13.79 -4.02 -19.47
C ILE A 35 13.64 -3.31 -18.12
N PHE A 36 12.86 -2.23 -18.07
CA PHE A 36 12.60 -1.49 -16.83
C PHE A 36 11.93 -2.38 -15.77
N ASP A 37 10.90 -3.14 -16.15
CA ASP A 37 10.17 -4.02 -15.23
C ASP A 37 11.11 -5.09 -14.64
N ILE A 38 11.95 -5.73 -15.47
CA ILE A 38 12.95 -6.71 -15.02
C ILE A 38 14.00 -6.07 -14.11
N ALA A 39 14.50 -4.89 -14.48
CA ALA A 39 15.52 -4.18 -13.71
C ALA A 39 15.01 -3.78 -12.33
N MET A 40 13.77 -3.27 -12.25
CA MET A 40 13.13 -2.91 -10.98
C MET A 40 12.91 -4.14 -10.09
N GLU A 41 12.43 -5.24 -10.65
CA GLU A 41 12.24 -6.49 -9.89
C GLU A 41 13.56 -7.01 -9.32
N ARG A 42 14.64 -7.00 -10.10
CA ARG A 42 15.97 -7.42 -9.64
C ARG A 42 16.55 -6.49 -8.59
N ALA A 43 16.49 -5.18 -8.82
CA ALA A 43 17.02 -4.19 -7.88
C ALA A 43 16.32 -4.27 -6.52
N LEU A 44 15.00 -4.50 -6.50
CA LEU A 44 14.26 -4.69 -5.27
C LEU A 44 14.53 -6.03 -4.59
N ALA A 45 14.76 -7.10 -5.36
CA ALA A 45 15.11 -8.42 -4.82
C ALA A 45 16.53 -8.45 -4.22
N GLU A 46 17.46 -7.67 -4.78
CA GLU A 46 18.85 -7.54 -4.30
C GLU A 46 19.00 -6.49 -3.19
N SER A 47 17.98 -5.68 -2.93
CA SER A 47 18.01 -4.63 -1.93
C SER A 47 18.23 -5.22 -0.53
N PRO A 48 19.21 -4.72 0.25
CA PRO A 48 19.44 -5.21 1.61
C PRO A 48 18.22 -4.96 2.49
N VAL A 49 17.77 -6.00 3.21
CA VAL A 49 16.63 -5.97 4.16
C VAL A 49 16.98 -5.20 5.45
N THR A 50 17.97 -4.32 5.42
CA THR A 50 18.41 -3.54 6.58
C THR A 50 17.45 -2.41 6.93
N SER A 51 16.74 -1.90 5.92
CA SER A 51 15.73 -0.86 6.11
C SER A 51 14.35 -1.48 6.38
N GLN A 52 13.60 -0.91 7.31
CA GLN A 52 12.26 -1.33 7.67
C GLN A 52 11.27 -0.18 7.53
N VAL A 53 10.08 -0.48 7.03
CA VAL A 53 8.97 0.46 6.98
C VAL A 53 7.83 -0.15 7.78
N ARG A 54 7.27 0.61 8.72
CA ARG A 54 6.09 0.26 9.50
C ARG A 54 5.00 1.26 9.23
N VAL A 55 3.77 0.78 9.07
CA VAL A 55 2.60 1.60 8.81
C VAL A 55 1.60 1.36 9.93
N PHE A 56 1.21 2.44 10.61
CA PHE A 56 0.19 2.45 11.64
C PHE A 56 -1.03 3.18 11.11
N SER A 57 -2.19 2.54 11.12
CA SER A 57 -3.46 3.18 10.77
C SER A 57 -4.30 3.43 12.02
N PRO A 58 -4.96 4.59 12.13
CA PRO A 58 -5.94 4.80 13.19
C PRO A 58 -7.05 3.76 13.11
N SER A 59 -7.68 3.48 14.25
CA SER A 59 -8.85 2.57 14.28
C SER A 59 -9.98 3.15 13.44
N PRO A 60 -10.78 2.33 12.74
CA PRO A 60 -11.92 2.80 11.97
C PRO A 60 -12.85 3.59 12.90
N SER A 61 -12.94 4.90 12.70
CA SER A 61 -13.91 5.73 13.41
C SER A 61 -15.24 5.62 12.67
N ILE A 62 -16.22 4.95 13.29
CA ILE A 62 -17.61 5.14 12.91
C ILE A 62 -17.96 6.53 13.42
N GLN A 63 -17.97 7.54 12.55
CA GLN A 63 -18.68 8.78 12.90
C GLN A 63 -20.16 8.41 12.96
N GLU A 64 -20.64 8.10 14.17
CA GLU A 64 -22.06 8.15 14.47
C GLU A 64 -22.52 9.57 14.16
N ARG A 65 -23.18 9.72 13.02
CA ARG A 65 -23.86 10.95 12.63
C ARG A 65 -24.91 11.20 13.70
N ASN A 66 -24.57 12.07 14.65
CA ASN A 66 -25.42 12.50 15.75
C ASN A 66 -26.59 13.32 15.17
N ASN A 67 -27.55 12.63 14.57
CA ASN A 67 -28.87 13.17 14.24
C ASN A 67 -29.57 13.41 15.58
N ARG A 68 -29.32 14.58 16.17
CA ARG A 68 -30.23 15.16 17.16
C ARG A 68 -31.54 15.50 16.42
N MET A 69 -32.42 14.51 16.34
CA MET A 69 -33.85 14.71 16.12
C MET A 69 -34.57 14.11 17.31
N ASP A 70 -35.41 14.95 17.93
CA ASP A 70 -36.32 14.68 19.04
C ASP A 70 -36.95 13.28 18.98
N GLY A 71 -36.97 12.59 20.13
CA GLY A 71 -37.63 11.30 20.24
C GLY A 71 -37.44 10.65 21.60
N ASP A 72 -38.16 11.18 22.58
CA ASP A 72 -38.46 10.54 23.86
C ASP A 72 -38.96 9.09 23.65
N GLY A 73 -38.29 8.10 24.25
CA GLY A 73 -38.65 6.70 24.08
C GLY A 73 -37.62 5.73 24.66
N GLY A 74 -37.82 5.33 25.91
CA GLY A 74 -37.01 4.34 26.62
C GLY A 74 -36.96 2.98 25.91
N GLY A 75 -35.76 2.40 25.82
CA GLY A 75 -35.56 1.07 25.24
C GLY A 75 -34.11 0.60 25.38
N VAL A 76 -33.88 -0.20 26.42
CA VAL A 76 -32.77 -1.15 26.66
C VAL A 76 -31.55 -1.05 25.72
N ALA A 77 -30.46 -0.49 26.24
CA ALA A 77 -29.16 -0.45 25.58
C ALA A 77 -28.59 -1.86 25.35
N ALA A 78 -28.69 -2.35 24.11
CA ALA A 78 -27.90 -3.46 23.63
C ALA A 78 -26.53 -2.92 23.17
N ALA A 79 -25.49 -3.13 24.00
CA ALA A 79 -24.12 -2.78 23.67
C ALA A 79 -23.65 -3.59 22.44
N PRO A 80 -23.07 -2.96 21.39
CA PRO A 80 -22.47 -3.70 20.30
C PRO A 80 -21.22 -4.41 20.81
N ALA A 81 -21.14 -5.72 20.59
CA ALA A 81 -19.99 -6.54 20.94
C ALA A 81 -18.75 -6.04 20.19
N ALA A 82 -17.88 -5.31 20.89
CA ALA A 82 -16.60 -4.88 20.34
C ALA A 82 -15.72 -6.10 20.06
N LEU A 83 -15.55 -6.42 18.77
CA LEU A 83 -14.57 -7.41 18.31
C LEU A 83 -13.16 -6.87 18.56
N SER A 84 -12.56 -7.26 19.69
CA SER A 84 -11.18 -6.94 20.04
C SER A 84 -10.22 -7.79 19.19
N THR A 85 -9.58 -7.20 18.19
CA THR A 85 -8.51 -7.83 17.38
C THR A 85 -7.10 -7.59 17.95
N LYS A 86 -6.96 -7.26 19.24
CA LYS A 86 -5.64 -7.13 19.87
C LYS A 86 -4.87 -8.45 19.73
N PRO A 87 -3.72 -8.47 19.02
CA PRO A 87 -2.89 -9.66 18.94
C PRO A 87 -2.46 -10.06 20.35
N THR A 88 -2.65 -11.33 20.68
CA THR A 88 -2.19 -11.91 21.95
C THR A 88 -0.67 -11.77 22.04
N ARG A 89 -0.20 -10.81 22.84
CA ARG A 89 1.16 -10.67 23.38
C ARG A 89 2.29 -11.02 22.39
N MET A 90 2.59 -10.14 21.44
CA MET A 90 3.95 -10.04 20.90
C MET A 90 4.70 -8.97 21.69
N VAL A 91 5.55 -9.41 22.61
CA VAL A 91 6.48 -8.54 23.36
C VAL A 91 7.68 -8.30 22.45
N PHE A 92 7.82 -7.08 21.95
CA PHE A 92 9.04 -6.63 21.30
C PHE A 92 9.86 -5.78 22.28
N PRO A 93 11.20 -5.86 22.26
CA PRO A 93 12.04 -5.04 23.12
C PRO A 93 11.85 -3.56 22.74
N ALA A 94 11.13 -2.83 23.58
CA ALA A 94 10.98 -1.39 23.50
C ALA A 94 12.24 -0.74 24.07
N ASN A 95 13.05 -0.11 23.22
CA ASN A 95 14.03 0.87 23.71
C ASN A 95 13.25 2.12 24.12
N SER A 96 13.25 2.41 25.42
CA SER A 96 12.72 3.65 25.98
C SER A 96 13.48 4.84 25.41
N LEU A 97 12.84 5.60 24.53
CA LEU A 97 13.30 6.93 24.11
C LEU A 97 12.32 7.99 24.60
N PRO A 98 12.82 9.19 24.96
CA PRO A 98 12.05 10.21 25.65
C PRO A 98 11.00 10.83 24.74
N GLN A 99 9.89 11.17 25.39
CA GLN A 99 8.68 11.79 24.89
C GLN A 99 8.99 13.12 24.14
N CYS A 100 8.93 13.10 22.81
CA CYS A 100 8.94 14.32 22.00
C CYS A 100 7.53 14.93 21.94
N SER A 101 7.46 16.21 22.31
CA SER A 101 6.29 17.08 22.34
C SER A 101 5.68 17.31 20.95
N PRO A 102 4.35 17.47 20.82
CA PRO A 102 3.71 17.77 19.55
C PRO A 102 3.88 19.26 19.24
N THR A 103 4.58 19.59 18.16
CA THR A 103 4.65 20.97 17.65
C THR A 103 4.10 21.01 16.23
N ALA A 104 3.19 21.97 16.02
CA ALA A 104 2.55 22.39 14.77
C ALA A 104 1.37 21.52 14.27
N SER A 105 0.17 21.98 14.61
CA SER A 105 -1.09 21.62 13.94
C SER A 105 -1.02 22.00 12.45
N LEU A 106 -0.80 21.01 11.58
CA LEU A 106 -1.05 21.15 10.16
C LEU A 106 -2.58 21.19 9.93
N ALA A 107 -3.03 22.16 9.15
CA ALA A 107 -4.45 22.35 8.83
C ALA A 107 -5.00 21.11 8.10
N CYS A 108 -5.94 20.40 8.73
CA CYS A 108 -6.66 19.29 8.13
C CYS A 108 -7.30 19.72 6.81
N CYS A 109 -6.86 19.11 5.71
CA CYS A 109 -7.54 19.21 4.42
C CYS A 109 -8.85 18.41 4.53
N GLY A 110 -9.98 19.11 4.64
CA GLY A 110 -11.32 18.53 4.71
C GLY A 110 -11.79 17.95 3.39
N VAL A 111 -11.13 16.90 2.89
CA VAL A 111 -11.68 16.06 1.83
C VAL A 111 -12.85 15.27 2.44
N LEU A 112 -14.06 15.61 1.99
CA LEU A 112 -15.35 15.07 2.39
C LEU A 112 -15.29 13.54 2.57
N ASP A 113 -15.35 13.11 3.83
CA ASP A 113 -15.40 11.71 4.26
C ASP A 113 -16.84 11.16 4.21
N GLU A 114 -17.62 11.57 3.20
CA GLU A 114 -19.03 11.21 3.13
C GLU A 114 -19.19 9.75 2.65
N GLY A 115 -19.10 8.83 3.63
CA GLY A 115 -19.61 7.46 3.52
C GLY A 115 -18.56 6.35 3.36
N VAL A 116 -17.26 6.68 3.32
CA VAL A 116 -16.20 5.67 3.17
C VAL A 116 -15.56 5.38 4.53
N THR A 117 -15.73 4.17 5.04
CA THR A 117 -15.02 3.72 6.24
C THR A 117 -13.62 3.22 5.87
N TYR A 118 -12.59 3.89 6.37
CA TYR A 118 -11.20 3.45 6.23
C TYR A 118 -10.84 2.42 7.29
N PRO A 119 -9.91 1.49 6.99
CA PRO A 119 -9.22 1.28 5.71
C PRO A 119 -10.11 0.63 4.62
N VAL A 120 -9.88 0.99 3.35
CA VAL A 120 -10.58 0.39 2.20
C VAL A 120 -9.68 -0.66 1.55
N TYR A 121 -10.24 -1.84 1.31
CA TYR A 121 -9.55 -2.96 0.67
C TYR A 121 -10.20 -3.31 -0.66
N ARG A 122 -9.39 -3.54 -1.70
CA ARG A 122 -9.83 -4.03 -3.01
C ARG A 122 -8.85 -5.09 -3.51
N VAL A 123 -9.39 -6.15 -4.12
CA VAL A 123 -8.60 -7.14 -4.87
C VAL A 123 -9.10 -7.15 -6.31
N HIS A 124 -8.19 -7.03 -7.26
CA HIS A 124 -8.49 -7.09 -8.69
C HIS A 124 -7.29 -7.68 -9.42
N ASP A 125 -7.51 -8.66 -10.30
CA ASP A 125 -6.45 -9.34 -11.08
C ASP A 125 -5.23 -9.79 -10.26
N GLY A 126 -5.47 -10.33 -9.06
CA GLY A 126 -4.40 -10.80 -8.16
C GLY A 126 -3.59 -9.68 -7.49
N MET A 127 -3.97 -8.42 -7.67
CA MET A 127 -3.38 -7.26 -7.00
C MET A 127 -4.29 -6.79 -5.87
N TRP A 128 -3.71 -6.69 -4.67
CA TRP A 128 -4.34 -6.06 -3.51
C TRP A 128 -4.08 -4.55 -3.56
N THR A 129 -5.12 -3.77 -3.28
CA THR A 129 -5.04 -2.32 -3.08
C THR A 129 -5.62 -2.00 -1.71
N ILE A 130 -4.86 -1.27 -0.90
CA ILE A 130 -5.26 -0.82 0.44
C ILE A 130 -5.19 0.69 0.46
N LEU A 131 -6.27 1.36 0.86
CA LEU A 131 -6.29 2.81 1.06
C LEU A 131 -6.49 3.11 2.54
N LEU A 132 -5.54 3.84 3.13
CA LEU A 132 -5.53 4.28 4.51
C LEU A 132 -5.75 5.78 4.59
N LYS A 133 -6.43 6.23 5.65
CA LYS A 133 -6.61 7.63 6.02
C LYS A 133 -5.88 7.91 7.33
N ASP A 134 -5.18 9.05 7.39
CA ASP A 134 -4.36 9.51 8.50
C ASP A 134 -3.30 8.51 9.01
N PRO A 135 -2.58 7.74 8.17
CA PRO A 135 -1.58 6.79 8.67
C PRO A 135 -0.29 7.47 9.16
N THR A 136 0.35 6.84 10.14
CA THR A 136 1.71 7.15 10.57
C THR A 136 2.67 6.12 9.99
N VAL A 137 3.68 6.57 9.26
CA VAL A 137 4.72 5.73 8.67
C VAL A 137 6.03 5.92 9.42
N GLU A 138 6.57 4.85 10.00
CA GLU A 138 7.91 4.84 10.58
C GLU A 138 8.89 4.18 9.61
N VAL A 139 9.92 4.91 9.22
CA VAL A 139 11.01 4.41 8.36
C VAL A 139 12.25 4.28 9.21
N LYS A 140 12.84 3.09 9.25
CA LYS A 140 14.13 2.81 9.90
C LYS A 140 15.15 2.42 8.85
N ASP A 141 16.28 3.10 8.80
CA ASP A 141 17.36 2.77 7.86
C ASP A 141 18.29 1.68 8.40
N GLY A 142 19.20 1.20 7.54
CA GLY A 142 20.20 0.20 7.91
C GLY A 142 21.26 0.69 8.92
N ALA A 143 21.40 2.00 9.12
CA ALA A 143 22.24 2.59 10.16
C ALA A 143 21.51 2.68 11.52
N GLY A 144 20.23 2.31 11.57
CA GLY A 144 19.39 2.35 12.76
C GLY A 144 18.72 3.70 13.02
N ARG A 145 18.89 4.70 12.14
CA ARG A 145 18.16 5.97 12.23
C ARG A 145 16.70 5.73 11.87
N SER A 146 15.80 6.39 12.60
CA SER A 146 14.36 6.28 12.39
C SER A 146 13.73 7.65 12.17
N GLU A 147 12.79 7.72 11.23
CA GLU A 147 11.98 8.89 10.94
C GLU A 147 10.50 8.51 10.97
N THR A 148 9.66 9.42 11.47
CA THR A 148 8.21 9.23 11.56
C THR A 148 7.51 10.26 10.68
N ILE A 149 6.69 9.80 9.75
CA ILE A 149 6.00 10.60 8.75
C ILE A 149 4.49 10.46 8.97
N HIS A 150 3.78 11.59 9.06
CA HIS A 150 2.33 11.62 9.14
C HIS A 150 1.78 11.97 7.75
N LEU A 151 0.84 11.18 7.26
CA LEU A 151 0.23 11.36 5.94
C LEU A 151 -1.27 11.51 6.10
N ASP A 152 -1.91 12.31 5.24
CA ASP A 152 -3.38 12.38 5.16
C ASP A 152 -3.96 11.08 4.58
N TYR A 153 -3.28 10.51 3.58
CA TYR A 153 -3.68 9.28 2.91
C TYR A 153 -2.47 8.44 2.49
N LEU A 154 -2.61 7.11 2.52
CA LEU A 154 -1.63 6.18 1.93
C LEU A 154 -2.35 5.11 1.11
N LYS A 155 -2.00 5.02 -0.18
CA LYS A 155 -2.45 3.96 -1.08
C LYS A 155 -1.33 2.93 -1.26
N VAL A 156 -1.61 1.68 -0.94
CA VAL A 156 -0.65 0.57 -1.01
C VAL A 156 -1.13 -0.43 -2.06
N HIS A 157 -0.27 -0.73 -3.03
CA HIS A 157 -0.47 -1.81 -3.98
C HIS A 157 0.43 -2.98 -3.62
N LEU A 158 -0.14 -4.18 -3.53
CA LEU A 158 0.59 -5.42 -3.21
C LEU A 158 0.27 -6.47 -4.27
N ARG A 159 1.30 -7.16 -4.73
CA ARG A 159 1.17 -8.36 -5.57
C ARG A 159 1.76 -9.51 -4.80
N ASP A 160 1.11 -10.66 -4.86
CA ASP A 160 1.65 -11.88 -4.27
C ASP A 160 2.90 -12.32 -5.06
N VAL A 161 4.02 -12.44 -4.35
CA VAL A 161 5.31 -12.88 -4.92
C VAL A 161 5.38 -14.41 -5.00
N SER A 162 4.54 -15.13 -4.25
CA SER A 162 4.48 -16.59 -4.26
C SER A 162 3.74 -17.13 -5.50
N PHE A 163 2.94 -16.30 -6.16
CA PHE A 163 2.25 -16.66 -7.39
C PHE A 163 3.16 -16.50 -8.61
N LYS A 164 4.24 -17.29 -8.69
CA LYS A 164 4.91 -17.54 -9.97
C LYS A 164 3.98 -18.41 -10.80
N GLU A 165 3.21 -17.75 -11.66
CA GLU A 165 2.30 -18.35 -12.63
C GLU A 165 2.97 -19.58 -13.27
N GLY A 166 2.37 -20.74 -13.01
CA GLY A 166 2.94 -22.03 -13.33
C GLY A 166 3.37 -22.08 -14.80
N VAL A 167 4.63 -22.41 -15.00
CA VAL A 167 5.17 -22.92 -16.26
C VAL A 167 4.13 -23.88 -16.82
N LYS A 168 3.44 -23.46 -17.89
CA LYS A 168 2.62 -24.36 -18.70
C LYS A 168 3.57 -25.32 -19.39
N THR A 169 4.05 -26.33 -18.67
CA THR A 169 4.68 -27.50 -19.25
C THR A 169 3.62 -28.14 -20.14
N LYS A 170 3.71 -27.90 -21.45
CA LYS A 170 3.03 -28.69 -22.47
C LYS A 170 3.48 -30.13 -22.28
N ALA A 171 2.68 -30.90 -21.53
CA ALA A 171 2.81 -32.34 -21.46
C ALA A 171 2.60 -32.89 -22.87
N THR A 172 3.70 -33.34 -23.47
CA THR A 172 3.73 -34.10 -24.71
C THR A 172 2.96 -35.41 -24.51
N ARG A 173 1.70 -35.43 -24.93
CA ARG A 173 0.87 -36.63 -24.91
C ARG A 173 1.29 -37.54 -26.06
N LYS A 174 2.30 -38.36 -25.83
CA LYS A 174 2.75 -39.45 -26.70
C LYS A 174 1.62 -40.50 -26.79
N LYS A 175 0.86 -40.51 -27.89
CA LYS A 175 -0.14 -41.55 -28.19
C LYS A 175 0.59 -42.73 -28.83
N ARG A 176 0.81 -43.80 -28.07
CA ARG A 176 1.25 -45.12 -28.55
C ARG A 176 0.20 -46.15 -28.13
N ARG A 177 -0.52 -46.72 -29.10
CA ARG A 177 -1.37 -47.93 -29.07
C ARG A 177 -2.04 -47.96 -30.45
N ARG A 178 -1.98 -49.00 -31.26
CA ARG A 178 -1.54 -50.39 -31.12
C ARG A 178 -1.12 -50.84 -32.52
#